data_AF-A0ABD0NXZ5-F1
#
_entry.id   AF-A0ABD0NXZ5-F1
#
_cell.length_a   1.000
_cell.length_b   1.000
_cell.length_c   1.000
_cell.angle_alpha   90.00
_cell.angle_beta   90.00
_cell.angle_gamma   90.00
#
_symmetry.space_group_name_H-M   'P 1'
#
loop_
_entity.id
_entity.type
_entity.pdbx_description
1 polymer ?
#
loop_
_entity_poly.entity_id
_entity_poly.type
_entity_poly.pdbx_seq_one_letter_code
_entity_poly.pdbx_strand_id
1 'polypeptide(L)'
;QRLEEVFEQAVWRQPSVVLLDDLDHVTGAATSPEHEHGPEAVLRQHIAQSLRDLVDEMVVRSSLVALMVTAQSEHALHQTLTAVQGSHFFQCFCNIQTPDQVGLWSSI
;
A
#
# COMPACT_ATOMS: atom_id res chain seq x y z
N GLN A 1 -9.83 8.71 10.73
CA GLN A 1 -9.55 9.73 9.72
C GLN A 1 -9.91 9.14 8.37
N ARG A 2 -10.57 9.87 7.47
CA ARG A 2 -10.91 9.31 6.15
C ARG A 2 -9.68 9.36 5.25
N LEU A 3 -9.51 8.34 4.41
CA LEU A 3 -8.35 8.22 3.51
C LEU A 3 -8.25 9.43 2.56
N GLU A 4 -9.39 9.87 2.03
CA GLU A 4 -9.54 11.11 1.24
C GLU A 4 -8.91 12.34 1.93
N GLU A 5 -9.26 12.59 3.20
CA GLU A 5 -8.76 13.74 3.96
C GLU A 5 -7.23 13.70 4.10
N VAL A 6 -6.64 12.52 4.27
CA VAL A 6 -5.18 12.36 4.39
C VAL A 6 -4.50 12.78 3.09
N PHE A 7 -5.01 12.32 1.94
CA PHE A 7 -4.46 12.68 0.64
C PHE A 7 -4.68 14.15 0.30
N GLU A 8 -5.84 14.73 0.63
CA GLU A 8 -6.07 16.19 0.49
C GLU A 8 -5.06 17.01 1.29
N GLN A 9 -4.82 16.62 2.55
CA GLN A 9 -3.83 17.29 3.40
C GLN A 9 -2.40 17.12 2.85
N ALA A 10 -2.05 15.95 2.33
CA ALA A 10 -0.75 15.70 1.72
C ALA A 10 -0.56 16.56 0.47
N VAL A 11 -1.59 16.65 -0.37
CA VAL A 11 -1.61 17.51 -1.57
C VAL A 11 -1.44 18.97 -1.21
N TRP A 12 -2.06 19.46 -0.13
CA TRP A 12 -1.92 20.83 0.33
C TRP A 12 -0.51 21.17 0.84
N ARG A 13 0.27 20.16 1.25
CA ARG A 13 1.59 20.29 1.89
C ARG A 13 2.74 19.79 1.03
N GLN A 14 2.55 19.70 -0.28
CA GLN A 14 3.56 19.19 -1.21
C GLN A 14 4.89 19.99 -1.14
N PRO A 15 6.07 19.34 -1.27
CA PRO A 15 6.25 17.90 -1.42
C PRO A 15 6.01 17.15 -0.10
N SER A 16 5.32 16.01 -0.16
CA SER A 16 4.92 15.27 1.04
C SER A 16 4.95 13.75 0.84
N VAL A 17 4.92 13.01 1.95
CA VAL A 17 4.87 11.54 1.97
C VAL A 17 3.65 11.11 2.78
N VAL A 18 2.87 10.18 2.22
CA VAL A 18 1.82 9.44 2.93
C VAL A 18 2.36 8.05 3.23
N LEU A 19 2.43 7.69 4.50
CA LEU A 19 2.80 6.35 4.96
C LEU A 19 1.54 5.63 5.45
N LEU A 20 1.23 4.48 4.87
CA LEU A 20 0.22 3.55 5.37
C LEU A 20 0.91 2.33 5.96
N ASP A 21 0.76 2.14 7.25
CA ASP A 21 1.39 1.05 7.98
C ASP A 21 0.50 -0.21 8.00
N ASP A 22 1.11 -1.38 7.83
CA ASP A 22 0.48 -2.71 7.82
C ASP A 22 -0.79 -2.79 6.94
N LEU A 23 -0.68 -2.31 5.69
CA LEU A 23 -1.84 -2.16 4.80
C LEU A 23 -2.54 -3.50 4.48
N ASP A 24 -1.80 -4.61 4.50
CA ASP A 24 -2.32 -5.97 4.33
C ASP A 24 -3.33 -6.39 5.40
N HIS A 25 -3.38 -5.72 6.56
CA HIS A 25 -4.44 -5.96 7.55
C HIS A 25 -5.83 -5.49 7.08
N VAL A 26 -5.90 -4.52 6.16
CA VAL A 26 -7.17 -3.93 5.68
C VAL A 26 -7.42 -4.16 4.19
N THR A 27 -6.37 -4.42 3.41
CA THR A 27 -6.46 -4.80 1.99
C THR A 27 -5.78 -6.14 1.74
N GLY A 28 -5.88 -7.08 2.66
CA GLY A 28 -5.23 -8.39 2.51
C GLY A 28 -5.77 -9.19 1.33
N ALA A 29 -4.90 -9.90 0.62
CA ALA A 29 -5.29 -10.89 -0.38
C ALA A 29 -6.19 -11.97 0.24
N ALA A 30 -7.06 -12.57 -0.58
CA ALA A 30 -7.82 -13.74 -0.16
C ALA A 30 -6.85 -14.90 0.14
N THR A 31 -6.99 -15.51 1.32
CA THR A 31 -6.12 -16.61 1.76
C THR A 31 -6.62 -17.98 1.31
N SER A 32 -7.88 -18.07 0.89
CA SER A 32 -8.47 -19.27 0.29
C SER A 32 -9.68 -18.94 -0.60
N PRO A 33 -10.06 -19.83 -1.54
CA PRO A 33 -11.19 -19.62 -2.45
C PRO A 33 -12.53 -19.45 -1.73
N GLU A 34 -12.72 -20.12 -0.58
CA GLU A 34 -13.93 -20.03 0.22
C GLU A 34 -14.13 -18.62 0.81
N HIS A 35 -13.03 -17.89 1.02
CA HIS A 35 -13.06 -16.53 1.56
C HIS A 35 -13.19 -15.45 0.48
N GLU A 36 -12.98 -15.76 -0.81
CA GLU A 36 -13.03 -14.77 -1.91
C GLU A 36 -14.39 -14.09 -2.07
N HIS A 37 -15.48 -14.74 -1.65
CA HIS A 37 -16.85 -14.24 -1.82
C HIS A 37 -17.51 -13.82 -0.49
N GLY A 38 -16.74 -13.79 0.59
CA GLY A 38 -17.22 -13.37 1.90
C GLY A 38 -17.41 -11.84 1.99
N PRO A 39 -18.20 -11.36 2.96
CA PRO A 39 -18.37 -9.92 3.20
C PRO A 39 -17.04 -9.22 3.50
N GLU A 40 -16.09 -9.92 4.11
CA GLU A 40 -14.75 -9.40 4.37
C GLU A 40 -13.93 -9.21 3.08
N ALA A 41 -13.97 -10.16 2.14
CA ALA A 41 -13.29 -10.01 0.86
C ALA A 41 -13.87 -8.84 0.04
N VAL A 42 -15.20 -8.67 0.06
CA VAL A 42 -15.86 -7.53 -0.56
C VAL A 42 -15.40 -6.21 0.07
N LEU A 43 -15.31 -6.15 1.41
CA LEU A 43 -14.82 -4.96 2.11
C LEU A 43 -13.36 -4.65 1.76
N ARG A 44 -12.47 -5.65 1.80
CA ARG A 44 -11.05 -5.48 1.44
C ARG A 44 -10.88 -5.02 -0.01
N GLN A 45 -11.68 -5.58 -0.93
CA GLN A 45 -11.71 -5.14 -2.32
C GLN A 45 -12.17 -3.68 -2.45
N HIS A 46 -13.21 -3.27 -1.73
CA HIS A 46 -13.66 -1.88 -1.73
C HIS A 46 -12.59 -0.92 -1.20
N ILE A 47 -11.92 -1.25 -0.09
CA ILE A 47 -10.85 -0.43 0.47
C ILE A 47 -9.68 -0.32 -0.51
N ALA A 48 -9.25 -1.45 -1.09
CA ALA A 48 -8.18 -1.48 -2.09
C ALA A 48 -8.52 -0.63 -3.32
N GLN A 49 -9.77 -0.71 -3.81
CA GLN A 49 -10.22 0.09 -4.94
C GLN A 49 -10.26 1.58 -4.60
N SER A 50 -10.79 1.96 -3.44
CA SER A 50 -10.82 3.36 -3.02
C SER A 50 -9.43 3.96 -2.88
N LEU A 51 -8.46 3.22 -2.35
CA LEU A 51 -7.07 3.66 -2.30
C LEU A 51 -6.48 3.85 -3.71
N ARG A 52 -6.77 2.91 -4.62
CA ARG A 52 -6.34 2.99 -6.02
C ARG A 52 -6.86 4.24 -6.70
N ASP A 53 -8.16 4.49 -6.58
CA ASP A 53 -8.83 5.62 -7.22
C ASP A 53 -8.26 6.96 -6.72
N LEU A 54 -7.95 7.08 -5.43
CA LEU A 54 -7.35 8.29 -4.85
C LEU A 54 -5.95 8.58 -5.40
N VAL A 55 -5.10 7.56 -5.49
CA VAL A 55 -3.75 7.73 -6.04
C VAL A 55 -3.81 8.01 -7.54
N ASP A 56 -4.69 7.34 -8.28
CA ASP A 56 -4.88 7.60 -9.71
C ASP A 56 -5.29 9.06 -9.95
N GLU A 57 -6.17 9.64 -9.13
CA GLU A 57 -6.51 11.07 -9.18
C GLU A 57 -5.27 11.96 -8.99
N MET A 58 -4.42 11.63 -8.01
CA MET A 58 -3.21 12.40 -7.72
C MET A 58 -2.18 12.34 -8.85
N VAL A 59 -2.05 11.18 -9.51
CA VAL A 59 -1.20 10.98 -10.69
C VAL A 59 -1.71 11.83 -11.85
N VAL A 60 -3.01 11.81 -12.14
CA VAL A 60 -3.61 12.67 -13.18
C VAL A 60 -3.34 14.15 -12.91
N ARG A 61 -3.35 14.55 -11.63
CA ARG A 61 -3.08 15.93 -11.19
C ARG A 61 -1.58 16.26 -11.11
N SER A 62 -0.68 15.34 -11.45
CA SER A 62 0.78 15.50 -11.35
C SER A 62 1.24 15.96 -9.95
N SER A 63 0.64 15.40 -8.91
CA SER A 63 0.94 15.77 -7.52
C SER A 63 2.32 15.25 -7.07
N LEU A 64 3.05 16.07 -6.31
CA LEU A 64 4.33 15.76 -5.66
C LEU A 64 4.14 15.08 -4.29
N VAL A 65 3.36 14.00 -4.27
CA VAL A 65 3.12 13.20 -3.06
C VAL A 65 3.62 11.78 -3.30
N ALA A 66 4.47 11.28 -2.41
CA ALA A 66 4.89 9.89 -2.43
C ALA A 66 4.01 9.05 -1.50
N LEU A 67 3.49 7.93 -2.00
CA LEU A 67 2.85 6.91 -1.18
C LEU A 67 3.89 5.85 -0.80
N MET A 68 4.03 5.61 0.50
CA MET A 68 4.82 4.51 1.08
C MET A 68 3.88 3.59 1.86
N VAL A 69 4.12 2.29 1.75
CA VAL A 69 3.30 1.27 2.38
C VAL A 69 4.20 0.22 3.02
N THR A 70 3.83 -0.23 4.22
CA THR A 70 4.38 -1.46 4.81
C THR A 70 3.33 -2.57 4.76
N ALA A 71 3.82 -3.80 4.61
CA ALA A 71 3.01 -5.02 4.61
C ALA A 71 3.93 -6.20 4.92
N GLN A 72 3.36 -7.35 5.30
CA GLN A 72 4.16 -8.56 5.55
C GLN A 72 4.91 -9.03 4.29
N SER A 73 4.29 -8.91 3.11
CA SER A 73 4.91 -9.19 1.82
C SER A 73 4.13 -8.52 0.69
N GLU A 74 4.71 -8.44 -0.51
CA GLU A 74 3.99 -7.99 -1.71
C GLU A 74 2.72 -8.81 -1.97
N HIS A 75 2.78 -10.13 -1.82
CA HIS A 75 1.67 -11.04 -2.07
C HIS A 75 0.58 -11.00 -0.98
N ALA A 76 0.86 -10.37 0.17
CA ALA A 76 -0.14 -10.17 1.21
C ALA A 76 -1.16 -9.10 0.81
N LEU A 77 -0.82 -8.21 -0.14
CA LEU A 77 -1.70 -7.14 -0.60
C LEU A 77 -2.71 -7.61 -1.64
N HIS A 78 -3.87 -6.95 -1.66
CA HIS A 78 -4.92 -7.23 -2.62
C HIS A 78 -4.44 -7.04 -4.07
N GLN A 79 -4.92 -7.91 -4.95
CA GLN A 79 -4.58 -7.93 -6.38
C GLN A 79 -4.84 -6.58 -7.07
N THR A 80 -5.83 -5.83 -6.60
CA THR A 80 -6.16 -4.47 -7.08
C THR A 80 -4.98 -3.50 -6.97
N LEU A 81 -4.11 -3.69 -5.97
CA LEU A 81 -2.95 -2.84 -5.70
C LEU A 81 -1.64 -3.41 -6.28
N THR A 82 -1.61 -4.69 -6.67
CA THR A 82 -0.38 -5.37 -7.14
C THR A 82 -0.44 -5.78 -8.61
N ALA A 83 -1.63 -5.97 -9.17
CA ALA A 83 -1.80 -6.37 -10.57
C ALA A 83 -1.38 -5.26 -11.54
N VAL A 84 -0.64 -5.64 -12.57
CA VAL A 84 -0.17 -4.74 -13.62
C VAL A 84 -1.20 -4.68 -14.75
N GLN A 85 -1.88 -3.54 -14.88
CA GLN A 85 -2.82 -3.27 -15.97
C GLN A 85 -2.47 -1.93 -16.64
N GLY A 86 -1.41 -1.93 -17.43
CA GLY A 86 -0.89 -0.73 -18.13
C GLY A 86 0.18 0.03 -17.35
N SER A 87 -0.05 0.31 -16.06
CA SER A 87 0.93 0.88 -15.15
C SER A 87 0.94 0.13 -13.80
N HIS A 88 2.06 0.22 -13.09
CA HIS A 88 2.16 -0.30 -11.74
C HIS A 88 1.57 0.71 -10.75
N PHE A 89 0.74 0.22 -9.83
CA PHE A 89 0.28 1.03 -8.70
C PHE A 89 1.45 1.31 -7.73
N PHE A 90 2.19 0.27 -7.35
CA PHE A 90 3.47 0.41 -6.64
C PHE A 90 4.64 0.41 -7.62
N GLN A 91 5.40 1.50 -7.66
CA GLN A 91 6.53 1.64 -8.56
C GLN A 91 7.74 0.76 -8.17
N CYS A 92 7.87 0.44 -6.88
CA CYS A 92 8.95 -0.41 -6.36
C CYS A 92 8.54 -1.11 -5.07
N PHE A 93 9.25 -2.20 -4.76
CA PHE A 93 9.15 -2.94 -3.51
C PHE A 93 10.53 -2.99 -2.84
N CYS A 94 10.56 -2.80 -1.53
CA CYS A 94 11.77 -2.88 -0.72
C CYS A 94 11.57 -3.94 0.36
N ASN A 95 12.42 -4.97 0.37
CA ASN A 95 12.36 -6.01 1.39
C ASN A 95 13.19 -5.60 2.61
N ILE A 96 12.52 -5.28 3.73
CA ILE A 96 13.18 -4.95 4.99
C ILE A 96 13.59 -6.27 5.66
N GLN A 97 14.87 -6.61 5.56
CA GLN A 97 15.40 -7.80 6.23
C GLN A 97 15.24 -7.66 7.75
N THR A 98 14.96 -8.77 8.42
CA THR A 98 15.19 -8.86 9.86
C THR A 98 16.65 -8.49 10.12
N PRO A 99 16.98 -7.72 11.18
CA PRO A 99 18.37 -7.45 11.52
C PRO A 99 19.12 -8.77 11.61
N ASP A 100 20.03 -9.01 10.67
CA ASP A 100 20.95 -10.14 10.78
C ASP A 100 21.64 -9.99 12.14
N GLN A 101 21.81 -11.09 12.87
CA GLN A 101 22.64 -11.12 14.09
C GLN A 101 24.11 -10.69 13.83
N VAL A 102 24.43 -10.27 12.61
CA VAL A 102 25.71 -9.74 12.11
C VAL A 102 25.95 -8.27 12.52
N GLY A 103 24.97 -7.59 13.13
CA GLY A 103 25.14 -6.25 13.69
C GLY A 103 26.02 -6.15 14.95
N LEU A 104 26.60 -7.26 15.46
CA LEU A 104 27.38 -7.29 16.70
C LEU A 104 28.91 -7.38 16.53
N TRP A 105 29.46 -7.47 15.31
CA TRP A 105 30.91 -7.70 15.11
C TRP A 105 31.58 -6.87 14.01
N SER A 106 31.12 -5.65 13.71
CA SER A 106 31.85 -4.73 12.83
C SER A 106 32.48 -3.53 13.56
N SER A 107 32.73 -3.65 14.87
CA SER A 107 33.40 -2.59 15.67
C SER A 107 34.51 -3.09 16.60
N ILE A 108 35.24 -4.16 16.23
CA ILE A 108 36.53 -4.50 16.85
C ILE A 108 37.59 -4.61 15.76
#